data_AF-A0A849P1E0-F1
#
_entry.id   AF-A0A849P1E0-F1
#
_cell.length_a   1.000
_cell.length_b   1.000
_cell.length_c   1.000
_cell.angle_alpha   90.00
_cell.angle_beta   90.00
_cell.angle_gamma   90.00
#
_symmetry.space_group_name_H-M   'P 1'
#
loop_
_entity.id
_entity.type
_entity.pdbx_description
1 polymer ?
#
loop_
_entity_poly.entity_id
_entity_poly.type
_entity_poly.pdbx_seq_one_letter_code
_entity_poly.pdbx_strand_id
1 'polypeptide(L)'
;MHTNTQPSTEEIDLFDLFATLWKNKLTIILFTTCTIVLASLYAFTAKEAWTSKAQVVPAKAIQLGAFLEAERRYYRYADIEKDFDLQDSLNNAFASFIQTLRATDNRLAFFKDSAYYQAITADITDETAKQLQLENIAFKDTKIQETEKNKKDSFDISFTAETAHDAHDTLAKLITHSNQVTQQKLFENLFERVEDRIATLEQSVLNTQKETEQNRKNQIEQFKQALQVAQSAGISDYKGQTSATMIVDFTNNNIVDLTNNNNLFLLGTNYLQAQLDALNNSPLIYAANYYQTKENIQNLKQILTIKPGGETFEFTRTPSLPLTKDKPKKALILLAGAVLGGVLGSLFVLLQQALRNRRKPL
;
A
#
# COMPACT_ATOMS: atom_id res chain seq x y z
N MET A 1 27.73 69.89 57.39
CA MET A 1 27.11 70.17 56.06
C MET A 1 27.49 69.04 55.14
N HIS A 2 26.51 68.21 54.77
CA HIS A 2 26.67 67.12 53.81
C HIS A 2 27.03 67.67 52.42
N THR A 3 28.00 67.07 51.74
CA THR A 3 27.95 66.73 50.30
C THR A 3 29.04 65.68 50.04
N ASN A 4 28.63 64.40 49.99
CA ASN A 4 28.33 63.66 48.76
C ASN A 4 29.60 63.05 48.15
N THR A 5 30.12 61.99 48.77
CA THR A 5 30.93 60.99 48.07
C THR A 5 30.02 60.23 47.12
N GLN A 6 29.87 60.73 45.90
CA GLN A 6 29.35 59.95 44.80
C GLN A 6 30.29 58.75 44.62
N PRO A 7 29.81 57.50 44.68
CA PRO A 7 30.57 56.42 44.10
C PRO A 7 30.60 56.70 42.60
N SER A 8 31.77 57.00 42.04
CA SER A 8 31.95 56.97 40.60
C SER A 8 31.65 55.54 40.17
N THR A 9 30.42 55.31 39.74
CA THR A 9 30.08 54.18 38.88
C THR A 9 31.02 54.29 37.70
N GLU A 10 32.07 53.45 37.68
CA GLU A 10 32.89 53.19 36.50
C GLU A 10 31.93 52.87 35.35
N GLU A 11 31.59 53.90 34.56
CA GLU A 11 30.94 53.68 33.29
C GLU A 11 31.95 52.94 32.42
N ILE A 12 31.56 51.76 31.93
CA ILE A 12 32.38 51.01 30.98
C ILE A 12 32.45 51.84 29.70
N ASP A 13 33.55 52.57 29.50
CA ASP A 13 33.75 53.34 28.28
C ASP A 13 34.00 52.40 27.09
N LEU A 14 33.11 52.45 26.11
CA LEU A 14 33.16 51.63 24.90
C LEU A 14 34.43 51.91 24.08
N PHE A 15 34.94 53.15 24.11
CA PHE A 15 36.14 53.53 23.38
C PHE A 15 37.41 52.94 24.01
N ASP A 16 37.47 52.86 25.34
CA ASP A 16 38.58 52.22 26.06
C ASP A 16 38.61 50.70 25.85
N LEU A 17 37.42 50.08 25.79
CA LEU A 17 37.30 48.67 25.47
C LEU A 17 37.80 48.38 24.04
N PHE A 18 37.42 49.22 23.07
CA PHE A 18 37.91 49.13 21.70
C PHE A 18 39.43 49.34 21.60
N ALA A 19 39.98 50.34 22.28
CA ALA A 19 41.42 50.59 22.31
C ALA A 19 42.19 49.40 22.92
N THR A 20 41.65 48.78 23.97
CA THR A 20 42.22 47.58 24.60
C THR A 20 42.24 46.38 23.66
N LEU A 21 41.17 46.15 22.91
CA LEU A 21 41.10 45.09 21.90
C LEU A 21 42.07 45.36 20.74
N TRP A 22 42.13 46.60 20.25
CA TRP A 22 43.01 47.00 19.16
C TRP A 22 44.50 46.84 19.51
N LYS A 23 44.88 47.18 20.75
CA LYS A 23 46.25 47.02 21.24
C LYS A 23 46.69 45.55 21.30
N ASN A 24 45.76 44.63 21.57
CA ASN A 24 46.02 43.20 21.65
C ASN A 24 45.51 42.41 20.42
N LYS A 25 45.39 43.07 19.26
CA LYS A 25 44.87 42.47 18.03
C LYS A 25 45.59 41.18 17.61
N LEU A 26 46.88 41.05 17.88
CA LEU A 26 47.63 39.82 17.58
C LEU A 26 47.12 38.60 18.36
N THR A 27 46.75 38.79 19.63
CA THR A 27 46.16 37.72 20.45
C THR A 27 44.80 37.30 19.88
N ILE A 28 43.97 38.28 19.49
CA ILE A 28 42.66 38.02 18.86
C ILE A 28 42.85 37.27 17.52
N ILE A 29 43.81 37.69 16.69
CA ILE A 29 44.15 37.04 15.42
C ILE A 29 44.66 35.62 15.65
N LEU A 30 45.50 35.38 16.66
CA LEU A 30 46.02 34.04 16.99
C LEU A 30 44.88 33.08 17.38
N PHE A 31 44.00 33.51 18.28
CA PHE A 31 42.82 32.71 18.68
C PHE A 31 41.90 32.44 17.50
N THR A 32 41.62 33.46 16.69
CA THR A 32 40.79 33.34 15.47
C THR A 32 41.39 32.37 14.46
N THR A 33 42.70 32.44 14.23
CA THR A 33 43.40 31.53 13.32
C THR A 33 43.37 30.10 13.84
N CYS A 34 43.59 29.90 15.13
CA CYS A 34 43.56 28.58 15.77
C CYS A 34 42.17 27.92 15.64
N THR A 35 41.09 28.64 15.92
CA THR A 35 39.73 28.10 15.78
C THR A 35 39.35 27.85 14.32
N ILE A 36 39.81 28.68 13.38
CA ILE A 36 39.61 28.44 11.93
C ILE A 36 40.34 27.18 11.48
N VAL A 37 41.56 26.93 11.96
CA VAL A 37 42.30 25.69 11.64
C VAL A 37 41.55 24.46 12.16
N LEU A 38 41.04 24.50 13.40
CA LEU A 38 40.22 23.43 13.97
C LEU A 38 38.92 23.24 13.18
N ALA A 39 38.23 24.32 12.82
CA ALA A 39 37.01 24.29 12.02
C ALA A 39 37.27 23.74 10.61
N SER A 40 38.41 24.07 10.01
CA SER A 40 38.86 23.53 8.72
C SER A 40 39.09 22.02 8.83
N LEU A 41 39.86 21.58 9.82
CA LEU A 41 40.16 20.17 10.04
C LEU A 41 38.87 19.35 10.17
N TYR A 42 37.89 19.85 10.94
CA TYR A 42 36.57 19.23 11.03
C TYR A 42 35.82 19.25 9.69
N ALA A 43 35.76 20.41 9.00
CA ALA A 43 35.03 20.55 7.75
C ALA A 43 35.55 19.66 6.61
N PHE A 44 36.83 19.27 6.63
CA PHE A 44 37.44 18.38 5.65
C PHE A 44 37.43 16.90 6.06
N THR A 45 37.25 16.57 7.34
CA THR A 45 37.17 15.18 7.83
C THR A 45 35.75 14.69 8.08
N ALA A 46 34.78 15.59 8.25
CA ALA A 46 33.37 15.22 8.44
C ALA A 46 32.79 14.53 7.21
N LYS A 47 32.09 13.42 7.45
CA LYS A 47 31.37 12.64 6.42
C LYS A 47 30.40 13.53 5.64
N GLU A 48 30.42 13.36 4.32
CA GLU A 48 29.52 14.09 3.44
C GLU A 48 28.11 13.50 3.52
N ALA A 49 27.10 14.32 3.24
CA ALA A 49 25.71 13.87 3.17
C ALA A 49 25.12 14.31 1.84
N TRP A 50 24.62 13.35 1.08
CA TRP A 50 24.03 13.52 -0.24
C TRP A 50 22.61 12.97 -0.21
N THR A 51 21.62 13.79 -0.52
CA THR A 51 20.21 13.38 -0.51
C THR A 51 19.69 13.15 -1.92
N SER A 52 19.29 11.93 -2.24
CA SER A 52 18.46 11.63 -3.41
C SER A 52 16.99 11.85 -3.08
N LYS A 53 16.21 12.37 -4.05
CA LYS A 53 14.78 12.64 -3.89
C LYS A 53 14.01 12.07 -5.07
N ALA A 54 12.90 11.42 -4.78
CA ALA A 54 11.90 10.96 -5.73
C ALA A 54 10.53 11.51 -5.34
N GLN A 55 9.58 11.48 -6.27
CA GLN A 55 8.19 11.81 -6.03
C GLN A 55 7.30 10.81 -6.76
N VAL A 56 6.31 10.28 -6.05
CA VAL A 56 5.43 9.21 -6.51
C VAL A 56 3.96 9.56 -6.34
N VAL A 57 3.14 9.10 -7.28
CA VAL A 57 1.68 9.25 -7.33
C VAL A 57 1.03 7.91 -7.71
N PRO A 58 -0.32 7.75 -7.67
CA PRO A 58 -0.96 6.54 -8.16
C PRO A 58 -0.52 6.15 -9.56
N ALA A 59 -0.34 4.85 -9.78
CA ALA A 59 -0.02 4.32 -11.09
C ALA A 59 -1.13 4.63 -12.11
N LYS A 60 -0.76 4.66 -13.39
CA LYS A 60 -1.71 4.61 -14.50
C LYS A 60 -2.23 3.19 -14.70
N ALA A 61 -3.40 3.08 -15.33
CA ALA A 61 -3.99 1.78 -15.68
C ALA A 61 -3.04 0.85 -16.46
N ILE A 62 -2.21 1.41 -17.35
CA ILE A 62 -1.24 0.63 -18.14
C ILE A 62 -0.05 0.12 -17.30
N GLN A 63 0.28 0.81 -16.20
CA GLN A 63 1.39 0.46 -15.32
C GLN A 63 0.99 -0.62 -14.31
N LEU A 64 -0.23 -0.57 -13.77
CA LEU A 64 -0.73 -1.58 -12.83
C LEU A 64 -0.86 -2.96 -13.51
N GLY A 65 -1.00 -2.99 -14.83
CA GLY A 65 -0.69 -4.14 -15.66
C GLY A 65 -1.45 -5.41 -15.29
N ALA A 66 -0.71 -6.46 -14.94
CA ALA A 66 -1.24 -7.79 -14.69
C ALA A 66 -2.24 -7.84 -13.52
N PHE A 67 -2.01 -7.04 -12.47
CA PHE A 67 -2.93 -6.99 -11.33
C PHE A 67 -4.30 -6.47 -11.74
N LEU A 68 -4.31 -5.39 -12.53
CA LEU A 68 -5.54 -4.77 -13.02
C LEU A 68 -6.33 -5.71 -13.95
N GLU A 69 -5.62 -6.48 -14.78
CA GLU A 69 -6.24 -7.52 -15.61
C GLU A 69 -6.89 -8.61 -14.74
N ALA A 70 -6.14 -9.12 -13.76
CA ALA A 70 -6.59 -10.16 -12.85
C ALA A 70 -7.85 -9.71 -12.07
N GLU A 71 -7.84 -8.48 -11.57
CA GLU A 71 -8.97 -7.92 -10.83
C GLU A 71 -10.21 -7.72 -11.72
N ARG A 72 -10.06 -7.19 -12.95
CA ARG A 72 -11.19 -7.09 -13.89
C ARG A 72 -11.81 -8.45 -14.21
N ARG A 73 -10.99 -9.48 -14.39
CA ARG A 73 -11.48 -10.85 -14.60
C ARG A 73 -12.21 -11.36 -13.37
N TYR A 74 -11.71 -11.08 -12.18
CA TYR A 74 -12.40 -11.43 -10.93
C TYR A 74 -13.79 -10.82 -10.90
N TYR A 75 -13.93 -9.50 -11.08
CA TYR A 75 -15.25 -8.84 -11.09
C TYR A 75 -16.19 -9.37 -12.18
N ARG A 76 -15.67 -9.74 -13.35
CA ARG A 76 -16.48 -10.30 -14.44
C ARG A 76 -17.04 -11.69 -14.14
N TYR A 77 -16.25 -12.56 -13.52
CA TYR A 77 -16.59 -13.99 -13.37
C TYR A 77 -16.98 -14.36 -11.93
N ALA A 78 -16.75 -13.48 -10.97
CA ALA A 78 -17.10 -13.70 -9.59
C ALA A 78 -18.62 -13.67 -9.36
N ASP A 79 -19.45 -13.20 -10.29
CA ASP A 79 -20.92 -13.14 -10.08
C ASP A 79 -21.29 -12.34 -8.81
N ILE A 80 -20.67 -11.17 -8.66
CA ILE A 80 -20.89 -10.26 -7.52
C ILE A 80 -21.64 -9.01 -7.97
N GLU A 81 -22.45 -8.43 -7.08
CA GLU A 81 -23.27 -7.25 -7.42
C GLU A 81 -22.45 -5.98 -7.68
N LYS A 82 -21.23 -5.88 -7.12
CA LYS A 82 -20.37 -4.70 -7.27
C LYS A 82 -19.64 -4.76 -8.62
N ASP A 83 -19.79 -3.72 -9.43
CA ASP A 83 -19.01 -3.54 -10.65
C ASP A 83 -17.54 -3.17 -10.37
N PHE A 84 -16.68 -3.44 -11.35
CA PHE A 84 -15.27 -3.06 -11.30
C PHE A 84 -15.10 -1.53 -11.35
N ASP A 85 -14.38 -0.97 -10.37
CA ASP A 85 -13.99 0.44 -10.34
C ASP A 85 -12.48 0.59 -10.56
N LEU A 86 -12.11 1.22 -11.68
CA LEU A 86 -10.73 1.46 -12.05
C LEU A 86 -10.02 2.38 -11.05
N GLN A 87 -10.67 3.45 -10.61
CA GLN A 87 -10.02 4.44 -9.74
C GLN A 87 -9.82 3.89 -8.34
N ASP A 88 -10.80 3.12 -7.83
CA ASP A 88 -10.68 2.40 -6.56
C ASP A 88 -9.49 1.43 -6.59
N SER A 89 -9.36 0.62 -7.65
CA SER A 89 -8.23 -0.29 -7.86
C SER A 89 -6.87 0.43 -7.84
N LEU A 90 -6.72 1.50 -8.62
CA LEU A 90 -5.49 2.29 -8.70
C LEU A 90 -5.13 2.92 -7.33
N ASN A 91 -6.13 3.47 -6.65
CA ASN A 91 -5.94 4.09 -5.34
C ASN A 91 -5.57 3.06 -4.26
N ASN A 92 -6.21 1.89 -4.27
CA ASN A 92 -5.93 0.81 -3.33
C ASN A 92 -4.53 0.22 -3.55
N ALA A 93 -4.10 0.06 -4.80
CA ALA A 93 -2.75 -0.37 -5.13
C ALA A 93 -1.70 0.66 -4.63
N PHE A 94 -1.93 1.94 -4.88
CA PHE A 94 -1.03 3.00 -4.43
C PHE A 94 -1.00 3.14 -2.90
N ALA A 95 -2.16 3.06 -2.24
CA ALA A 95 -2.25 3.09 -0.78
C ALA A 95 -1.48 1.91 -0.16
N SER A 96 -1.63 0.70 -0.73
CA SER A 96 -0.89 -0.50 -0.33
C SER A 96 0.62 -0.33 -0.52
N PHE A 97 1.03 0.36 -1.59
CA PHE A 97 2.43 0.70 -1.84
C PHE A 97 3.00 1.63 -0.78
N ILE A 98 2.31 2.74 -0.49
CA ILE A 98 2.77 3.69 0.53
C ILE A 98 2.80 3.04 1.92
N GLN A 99 1.81 2.20 2.23
CA GLN A 99 1.78 1.43 3.47
C GLN A 99 3.00 0.49 3.55
N THR A 100 3.30 -0.24 2.48
CA THR A 100 4.46 -1.16 2.43
C THR A 100 5.78 -0.40 2.51
N LEU A 101 5.93 0.69 1.75
CA LEU A 101 7.12 1.54 1.76
C LEU A 101 7.41 2.13 3.16
N ARG A 102 6.37 2.47 3.92
CA ARG A 102 6.50 3.00 5.29
C ARG A 102 6.64 1.92 6.36
N ALA A 103 6.26 0.68 6.08
CA ALA A 103 6.27 -0.41 7.05
C ALA A 103 7.69 -0.65 7.60
N THR A 104 7.79 -0.74 8.92
CA THR A 104 9.04 -0.97 9.66
C THR A 104 9.75 -2.22 9.15
N ASP A 105 9.04 -3.35 9.10
CA ASP A 105 9.62 -4.64 8.71
C ASP A 105 10.14 -4.62 7.27
N ASN A 106 9.41 -3.98 6.35
CA ASN A 106 9.83 -3.84 4.95
C ASN A 106 11.13 -3.02 4.82
N ARG A 107 11.21 -1.88 5.54
CA ARG A 107 12.40 -1.02 5.52
C ARG A 107 13.60 -1.73 6.13
N LEU A 108 13.43 -2.34 7.30
CA LEU A 108 14.51 -3.06 7.98
C LEU A 108 15.00 -4.25 7.14
N ALA A 109 14.09 -5.06 6.58
CA ALA A 109 14.44 -6.18 5.72
C ALA A 109 15.24 -5.71 4.49
N PHE A 110 14.74 -4.70 3.77
CA PHE A 110 15.44 -4.14 2.61
C PHE A 110 16.84 -3.64 2.98
N PHE A 111 16.94 -2.80 4.01
CA PHE A 111 18.21 -2.16 4.34
C PHE A 111 19.23 -3.16 4.85
N LYS A 112 18.82 -4.15 5.65
CA LYS A 112 19.71 -5.20 6.16
C LYS A 112 20.43 -5.95 5.03
N ASP A 113 19.72 -6.20 3.93
CA ASP A 113 20.26 -6.92 2.77
C ASP A 113 20.85 -5.97 1.70
N SER A 114 20.81 -4.65 1.93
CA SER A 114 21.27 -3.65 0.96
C SER A 114 22.79 -3.57 0.89
N ALA A 115 23.34 -3.39 -0.32
CA ALA A 115 24.77 -3.18 -0.52
C ALA A 115 25.32 -1.97 0.25
N TYR A 116 24.50 -0.91 0.40
CA TYR A 116 24.88 0.27 1.16
C TYR A 116 25.09 -0.05 2.65
N TYR A 117 24.15 -0.77 3.28
CA TYR A 117 24.30 -1.19 4.67
C TYR A 117 25.54 -2.05 4.89
N GLN A 118 25.77 -3.02 4.00
CA GLN A 118 26.95 -3.89 4.08
C GLN A 118 28.25 -3.07 3.96
N ALA A 119 28.29 -2.06 3.08
CA ALA A 119 29.45 -1.19 2.92
C ALA A 119 29.72 -0.33 4.17
N ILE A 120 28.69 0.31 4.75
CA ILE A 120 28.88 1.21 5.91
C ILE A 120 29.10 0.48 7.24
N THR A 121 28.82 -0.83 7.29
CA THR A 121 28.99 -1.66 8.50
C THR A 121 30.15 -2.64 8.41
N ALA A 122 30.91 -2.65 7.30
CA ALA A 122 32.02 -3.57 7.08
C ALA A 122 33.09 -3.53 8.19
N ASP A 123 33.39 -2.34 8.71
CA ASP A 123 34.40 -2.13 9.76
C ASP A 123 33.81 -2.18 11.20
N ILE A 124 32.51 -2.44 11.35
CA ILE A 124 31.83 -2.47 12.64
C ILE A 124 31.78 -3.92 13.13
N THR A 125 32.39 -4.21 14.28
CA THR A 125 32.35 -5.54 14.91
C THR A 125 31.22 -5.70 15.93
N ASP A 126 30.81 -4.61 16.58
CA ASP A 126 29.72 -4.62 17.55
C ASP A 126 28.35 -4.73 16.87
N GLU A 127 27.60 -5.76 17.22
CA GLU A 127 26.25 -6.01 16.70
C GLU A 127 25.26 -4.91 17.12
N THR A 128 25.42 -4.32 18.30
CA THR A 128 24.53 -3.24 18.76
C THR A 128 24.71 -1.99 17.89
N ALA A 129 25.95 -1.64 17.57
CA ALA A 129 26.27 -0.56 16.65
C ALA A 129 25.76 -0.84 15.23
N LYS A 130 25.86 -2.08 14.73
CA LYS A 130 25.26 -2.46 13.43
C LYS A 130 23.76 -2.30 13.40
N GLN A 131 23.06 -2.70 14.47
CA GLN A 131 21.62 -2.51 14.58
C GLN A 131 21.24 -1.02 14.63
N LEU A 132 22.01 -0.20 15.36
CA LEU A 132 21.80 1.24 15.40
C LEU A 132 21.99 1.89 14.03
N GLN A 133 22.98 1.44 13.24
CA GLN A 133 23.16 1.91 11.86
C GLN A 133 21.97 1.52 10.99
N LEU A 134 21.46 0.30 11.12
CA LEU A 134 20.28 -0.16 10.38
C LEU A 134 19.05 0.71 10.68
N GLU A 135 18.80 1.00 11.95
CA GLU A 135 17.73 1.91 12.39
C GLU A 135 17.90 3.33 11.85
N ASN A 136 19.13 3.87 11.87
CA ASN A 136 19.42 5.21 11.35
C ASN A 136 19.14 5.30 9.85
N ILE A 137 19.68 4.39 9.04
CA ILE A 137 19.45 4.41 7.59
C ILE A 137 17.98 4.16 7.27
N ALA A 138 17.35 3.26 8.03
CA ALA A 138 15.95 2.93 7.85
C ALA A 138 15.06 4.11 8.15
N PHE A 139 15.24 4.87 9.25
CA PHE A 139 14.25 5.83 9.74
C PHE A 139 14.70 7.29 9.81
N LYS A 140 16.00 7.54 10.00
CA LYS A 140 16.55 8.90 10.12
C LYS A 140 16.99 9.45 8.77
N ASP A 141 17.67 8.63 7.98
CA ASP A 141 18.24 9.02 6.68
C ASP A 141 17.25 8.80 5.53
N THR A 142 16.22 8.00 5.76
CA THR A 142 15.07 7.82 4.84
C THR A 142 13.86 8.59 5.33
N LYS A 143 13.31 9.47 4.48
CA LYS A 143 12.08 10.23 4.77
C LYS A 143 11.02 9.98 3.71
N ILE A 144 9.79 9.70 4.16
CA ILE A 144 8.62 9.45 3.31
C ILE A 144 7.47 10.33 3.82
N GLN A 145 7.11 11.36 3.07
CA GLN A 145 6.12 12.35 3.50
C GLN A 145 5.17 12.72 2.36
N GLU A 146 3.98 13.19 2.69
CA GLU A 146 3.05 13.77 1.70
C GLU A 146 3.72 15.01 1.09
N THR A 147 3.59 15.19 -0.23
CA THR A 147 4.13 16.37 -0.92
C THR A 147 3.45 17.64 -0.43
N GLU A 148 2.13 17.59 -0.28
CA GLU A 148 1.31 18.67 0.24
C GLU A 148 0.52 18.16 1.44
N LYS A 149 0.36 19.00 2.47
CA LYS A 149 -0.40 18.62 3.66
C LYS A 149 -1.83 18.23 3.28
N ASN A 150 -2.28 17.08 3.77
CA ASN A 150 -3.62 16.52 3.53
C ASN A 150 -3.88 16.05 2.09
N LYS A 151 -2.82 15.90 1.28
CA LYS A 151 -2.93 15.37 -0.08
C LYS A 151 -2.30 13.98 -0.14
N LYS A 152 -3.16 12.95 -0.08
CA LYS A 152 -2.76 11.54 0.02
C LYS A 152 -2.44 10.88 -1.33
N ASP A 153 -2.44 11.64 -2.41
CA ASP A 153 -2.19 11.16 -3.78
C ASP A 153 -0.76 11.45 -4.27
N SER A 154 0.10 12.05 -3.45
CA SER A 154 1.48 12.37 -3.81
C SER A 154 2.42 12.31 -2.61
N PHE A 155 3.51 11.58 -2.76
CA PHE A 155 4.52 11.41 -1.71
C PHE A 155 5.92 11.76 -2.21
N ASP A 156 6.65 12.53 -1.41
CA ASP A 156 8.08 12.74 -1.56
C ASP A 156 8.84 11.69 -0.74
N ILE A 157 9.79 11.04 -1.40
CA ILE A 157 10.65 10.02 -0.81
C ILE A 157 12.08 10.50 -0.96
N SER A 158 12.85 10.45 0.13
CA SER A 158 14.26 10.83 0.09
C SER A 158 15.11 9.91 0.92
N PHE A 159 16.35 9.73 0.48
CA PHE A 159 17.37 8.95 1.16
C PHE A 159 18.69 9.71 1.17
N THR A 160 19.36 9.72 2.32
CA THR A 160 20.64 10.42 2.52
C THR A 160 21.76 9.39 2.68
N ALA A 161 22.84 9.54 1.91
CA ALA A 161 24.02 8.69 1.99
C ALA A 161 25.34 9.48 1.95
N GLU A 162 26.46 8.80 2.15
CA GLU A 162 27.80 9.41 2.12
C GLU A 162 28.27 9.78 0.71
N THR A 163 27.69 9.18 -0.34
CA THR A 163 27.96 9.51 -1.74
C THR A 163 26.67 9.76 -2.54
N ALA A 164 26.78 10.54 -3.62
CA ALA A 164 25.65 10.81 -4.51
C ALA A 164 25.09 9.54 -5.16
N HIS A 165 25.97 8.61 -5.53
CA HIS A 165 25.60 7.35 -6.18
C HIS A 165 24.88 6.42 -5.22
N ASP A 166 25.39 6.25 -4.00
CA ASP A 166 24.74 5.41 -2.99
C ASP A 166 23.36 5.96 -2.60
N ALA A 167 23.23 7.30 -2.51
CA ALA A 167 21.96 7.95 -2.21
C ALA A 167 20.92 7.65 -3.32
N HIS A 168 21.33 7.78 -4.58
CA HIS A 168 20.48 7.51 -5.74
C HIS A 168 20.07 6.04 -5.83
N ASP A 169 21.05 5.14 -5.84
CA ASP A 169 20.84 3.71 -6.10
C ASP A 169 20.06 3.03 -4.99
N THR A 170 20.37 3.38 -3.74
CA THR A 170 19.68 2.80 -2.59
C THR A 170 18.22 3.25 -2.55
N LEU A 171 17.94 4.52 -2.88
CA LEU A 171 16.57 5.02 -2.98
C LEU A 171 15.79 4.31 -4.09
N ALA A 172 16.39 4.18 -5.28
CA ALA A 172 15.77 3.49 -6.42
C ALA A 172 15.45 2.02 -6.08
N LYS A 173 16.39 1.33 -5.42
CA LYS A 173 16.22 -0.06 -5.00
C LYS A 173 15.17 -0.21 -3.89
N LEU A 174 15.11 0.71 -2.92
CA LEU A 174 14.09 0.70 -1.86
C LEU A 174 12.68 0.81 -2.45
N ILE A 175 12.49 1.74 -3.38
CA ILE A 175 11.20 1.96 -4.05
C ILE A 175 10.82 0.74 -4.88
N THR A 176 11.76 0.20 -5.66
CA THR A 176 11.54 -1.00 -6.49
C THR A 176 11.20 -2.22 -5.63
N HIS A 177 11.95 -2.47 -4.55
CA HIS A 177 11.69 -3.54 -3.61
C HIS A 177 10.30 -3.40 -2.98
N SER A 178 9.94 -2.20 -2.53
CA SER A 178 8.62 -1.95 -1.94
C SER A 178 7.47 -2.18 -2.94
N ASN A 179 7.66 -1.87 -4.23
CA ASN A 179 6.70 -2.20 -5.28
C ASN A 179 6.56 -3.71 -5.46
N GLN A 180 7.68 -4.46 -5.50
CA GLN A 180 7.65 -5.91 -5.63
C GLN A 180 6.90 -6.58 -4.45
N VAL A 181 7.20 -6.16 -3.22
CA VAL A 181 6.50 -6.65 -2.03
C VAL A 181 5.01 -6.29 -2.07
N THR A 182 4.67 -5.09 -2.56
CA THR A 182 3.27 -4.67 -2.70
C THR A 182 2.54 -5.51 -3.73
N GLN A 183 3.13 -5.72 -4.91
CA GLN A 183 2.58 -6.57 -5.97
C GLN A 183 2.31 -7.98 -5.45
N GLN A 184 3.27 -8.57 -4.73
CA GLN A 184 3.09 -9.88 -4.12
C GLN A 184 1.86 -9.92 -3.19
N LYS A 185 1.76 -8.97 -2.24
CA LYS A 185 0.64 -8.90 -1.31
C LYS A 185 -0.71 -8.67 -1.99
N LEU A 186 -0.75 -7.83 -3.02
CA LEU A 186 -1.97 -7.56 -3.78
C LEU A 186 -2.48 -8.82 -4.47
N PHE A 187 -1.57 -9.58 -5.10
CA PHE A 187 -1.91 -10.84 -5.76
C PHE A 187 -2.28 -11.94 -4.76
N GLU A 188 -1.57 -12.08 -3.65
CA GLU A 188 -1.92 -13.02 -2.57
C GLU A 188 -3.35 -12.77 -2.07
N ASN A 189 -3.67 -11.50 -1.75
CA ASN A 189 -5.01 -11.11 -1.31
C ASN A 189 -6.07 -11.34 -2.41
N LEU A 190 -5.73 -11.15 -3.69
CA LEU A 190 -6.66 -11.40 -4.79
C LEU A 190 -6.90 -12.91 -4.97
N PHE A 191 -5.85 -13.72 -4.90
CA PHE A 191 -5.94 -15.17 -5.03
C PHE A 191 -6.78 -15.78 -3.91
N GLU A 192 -6.60 -15.33 -2.67
CA GLU A 192 -7.44 -15.76 -1.55
C GLU A 192 -8.93 -15.48 -1.83
N ARG A 193 -9.28 -14.28 -2.32
CA ARG A 193 -10.66 -13.95 -2.70
C ARG A 193 -11.17 -14.79 -3.88
N VAL A 194 -10.30 -15.08 -4.85
CA VAL A 194 -10.65 -15.92 -6.01
C VAL A 194 -10.94 -17.35 -5.54
N GLU A 195 -10.10 -17.92 -4.67
CA GLU A 195 -10.27 -19.28 -4.14
C GLU A 195 -11.54 -19.41 -3.30
N ASP A 196 -11.79 -18.47 -2.38
CA ASP A 196 -13.02 -18.42 -1.59
C ASP A 196 -14.27 -18.35 -2.50
N ARG A 197 -14.19 -17.53 -3.55
CA ARG A 197 -15.30 -17.41 -4.49
C ARG A 197 -15.50 -18.67 -5.33
N ILE A 198 -14.43 -19.32 -5.77
CA ILE A 198 -14.52 -20.62 -6.45
C ILE A 198 -15.23 -21.64 -5.56
N ALA A 199 -14.83 -21.74 -4.29
CA ALA A 199 -15.46 -22.67 -3.34
C ALA A 199 -16.95 -22.38 -3.17
N THR A 200 -17.33 -21.10 -3.06
CA THR A 200 -18.73 -20.67 -2.98
C THR A 200 -19.54 -21.07 -4.22
N LEU A 201 -19.00 -20.82 -5.42
CA LEU A 201 -19.67 -21.15 -6.68
C LEU A 201 -19.75 -22.67 -6.90
N GLU A 202 -18.72 -23.43 -6.53
CA GLU A 202 -18.73 -24.90 -6.57
C GLU A 202 -19.81 -25.47 -5.65
N GLN A 203 -19.99 -24.89 -4.46
CA GLN A 203 -21.08 -25.27 -3.57
C GLN A 203 -22.46 -24.93 -4.15
N SER A 204 -22.59 -23.78 -4.82
CA SER A 204 -23.83 -23.40 -5.52
C SER A 204 -24.18 -24.39 -6.64
N VAL A 205 -23.20 -24.77 -7.47
CA VAL A 205 -23.33 -25.81 -8.51
C VAL A 205 -23.80 -27.13 -7.92
N LEU A 206 -23.21 -27.56 -6.79
CA LEU A 206 -23.62 -28.78 -6.10
C LEU A 206 -25.05 -28.70 -5.56
N ASN A 207 -25.45 -27.56 -5.03
CA ASN A 207 -26.81 -27.34 -4.51
C ASN A 207 -27.83 -27.40 -5.65
N THR A 208 -27.61 -26.68 -6.75
CA THR A 208 -28.46 -26.73 -7.94
C THR A 208 -28.55 -28.16 -8.50
N GLN A 209 -27.44 -28.89 -8.50
CA GLN A 209 -27.45 -30.29 -8.93
C GLN A 209 -28.37 -31.15 -8.06
N LYS A 210 -28.21 -31.09 -6.73
CA LYS A 210 -29.02 -31.85 -5.78
C LYS A 210 -30.50 -31.47 -5.87
N GLU A 211 -30.80 -30.18 -5.97
CA GLU A 211 -32.16 -29.68 -6.12
C GLU A 211 -32.80 -30.21 -7.40
N THR A 212 -32.11 -30.12 -8.54
CA THR A 212 -32.62 -30.60 -9.84
C THR A 212 -32.85 -32.12 -9.81
N GLU A 213 -31.91 -32.87 -9.22
CA GLU A 213 -32.06 -34.33 -9.04
C GLU A 213 -33.24 -34.68 -8.13
N GLN A 214 -33.42 -33.95 -7.02
CA GLN A 214 -34.53 -34.17 -6.10
C GLN A 214 -35.87 -33.79 -6.73
N ASN A 215 -35.93 -32.69 -7.48
CA ASN A 215 -37.13 -32.29 -8.22
C ASN A 215 -37.53 -33.35 -9.23
N ARG A 216 -36.57 -33.94 -9.97
CA ARG A 216 -36.86 -35.07 -10.86
C ARG A 216 -37.40 -36.28 -10.11
N LYS A 217 -36.80 -36.64 -8.95
CA LYS A 217 -37.30 -37.75 -8.12
C LYS A 217 -38.74 -37.50 -7.66
N ASN A 218 -39.03 -36.30 -7.18
CA ASN A 218 -40.37 -35.91 -6.74
C ASN A 218 -41.36 -35.99 -7.92
N GLN A 219 -41.00 -35.49 -9.10
CA GLN A 219 -41.84 -35.59 -10.30
C GLN A 219 -42.12 -37.04 -10.70
N ILE A 220 -41.11 -37.92 -10.67
CA ILE A 220 -41.31 -39.35 -10.96
C ILE A 220 -42.32 -39.97 -9.99
N GLU A 221 -42.21 -39.71 -8.69
CA GLU A 221 -43.16 -40.24 -7.70
C GLU A 221 -44.58 -39.67 -7.88
N GLN A 222 -44.70 -38.39 -8.22
CA GLN A 222 -45.98 -37.75 -8.57
C GLN A 222 -46.64 -38.42 -9.78
N PHE A 223 -45.87 -38.63 -10.87
CA PHE A 223 -46.38 -39.29 -12.06
C PHE A 223 -46.76 -40.76 -11.80
N LYS A 224 -46.01 -41.49 -10.97
CA LYS A 224 -46.36 -42.87 -10.57
C LYS A 224 -47.69 -42.92 -9.83
N GLN A 225 -47.90 -42.03 -8.86
CA GLN A 225 -49.15 -41.95 -8.10
C GLN A 225 -50.33 -41.61 -9.02
N ALA A 226 -50.17 -40.60 -9.88
CA ALA A 226 -51.18 -40.21 -10.86
C ALA A 226 -51.52 -41.35 -11.83
N LEU A 227 -50.51 -42.07 -12.31
CA LEU A 227 -50.69 -43.22 -13.20
C LEU A 227 -51.50 -44.33 -12.51
N GLN A 228 -51.17 -44.65 -11.25
CA GLN A 228 -51.90 -45.64 -10.46
C GLN A 228 -53.38 -45.27 -10.28
N VAL A 229 -53.68 -44.00 -10.01
CA VAL A 229 -55.04 -43.49 -9.90
C VAL A 229 -55.76 -43.56 -11.25
N ALA A 230 -55.13 -43.14 -12.34
CA ALA A 230 -55.70 -43.19 -13.70
C ALA A 230 -56.00 -44.64 -14.14
N GLN A 231 -55.11 -45.58 -13.84
CA GLN A 231 -55.32 -47.02 -14.07
C GLN A 231 -56.53 -47.53 -13.30
N SER A 232 -56.63 -47.20 -12.01
CA SER A 232 -57.75 -47.61 -11.15
C SER A 232 -59.08 -47.01 -11.60
N ALA A 233 -59.05 -45.79 -12.15
CA ALA A 233 -60.22 -45.09 -12.67
C ALA A 233 -60.56 -45.44 -14.14
N GLY A 234 -59.76 -46.26 -14.82
CA GLY A 234 -59.97 -46.62 -16.23
C GLY A 234 -59.83 -45.44 -17.21
N ILE A 235 -58.96 -44.48 -16.92
CA ILE A 235 -58.70 -43.30 -17.76
C ILE A 235 -57.46 -43.57 -18.62
N SER A 236 -57.65 -44.06 -19.84
CA SER A 236 -56.54 -44.40 -20.75
C SER A 236 -55.88 -43.18 -21.40
N ASP A 237 -56.70 -42.24 -21.85
CA ASP A 237 -56.31 -41.03 -22.55
C ASP A 237 -56.94 -39.81 -21.86
N TYR A 238 -56.39 -38.63 -22.09
CA TYR A 238 -56.94 -37.38 -21.56
C TYR A 238 -58.43 -37.26 -21.91
N LYS A 239 -59.30 -37.33 -20.89
CA LYS A 239 -60.75 -37.17 -21.04
C LYS A 239 -61.21 -35.75 -20.74
N GLY A 240 -60.43 -34.74 -21.14
CA GLY A 240 -60.97 -33.40 -21.29
C GLY A 240 -61.78 -33.37 -22.59
N GLN A 241 -63.07 -33.07 -22.47
CA GLN A 241 -64.01 -32.92 -23.57
C GLN A 241 -63.38 -32.14 -24.74
N THR A 242 -63.49 -32.73 -25.93
CA THR A 242 -63.01 -32.18 -27.20
C THR A 242 -63.55 -30.78 -27.48
N SER A 243 -62.60 -29.88 -27.80
CA SER A 243 -62.72 -28.74 -28.73
C SER A 243 -63.39 -27.43 -28.29
N ALA A 244 -62.66 -26.37 -28.64
CA ALA A 244 -63.08 -25.01 -29.00
C ALA A 244 -63.23 -23.99 -27.87
N THR A 245 -62.24 -23.07 -27.81
CA THR A 245 -62.33 -21.78 -27.12
C THR A 245 -62.57 -21.88 -25.62
N MET A 246 -62.31 -20.79 -24.91
CA MET A 246 -62.74 -20.63 -23.53
C MET A 246 -64.23 -20.99 -23.41
N ILE A 247 -64.58 -22.16 -22.85
CA ILE A 247 -65.89 -22.31 -22.23
C ILE A 247 -65.72 -21.74 -20.84
N VAL A 248 -65.96 -20.43 -20.78
CA VAL A 248 -66.36 -19.75 -19.56
C VAL A 248 -67.66 -20.43 -19.12
N ASP A 249 -67.58 -21.36 -18.17
CA ASP A 249 -68.73 -21.61 -17.31
C ASP A 249 -68.90 -20.33 -16.48
N PHE A 250 -69.85 -19.48 -16.89
CA PHE A 250 -70.18 -18.24 -16.21
C PHE A 250 -70.74 -18.44 -14.79
N THR A 251 -70.77 -19.67 -14.27
CA THR A 251 -71.25 -19.94 -12.92
C THR A 251 -70.22 -20.53 -11.96
N ASN A 252 -69.18 -21.25 -12.42
CA ASN A 252 -68.12 -21.76 -11.55
C ASN A 252 -66.76 -21.81 -12.27
N ASN A 253 -65.91 -20.85 -11.93
CA ASN A 253 -64.62 -20.55 -12.54
C ASN A 253 -63.51 -21.58 -12.19
N ASN A 254 -63.78 -22.89 -12.34
CA ASN A 254 -62.80 -23.96 -12.10
C ASN A 254 -62.08 -24.32 -13.40
N ILE A 255 -61.06 -23.53 -13.74
CA ILE A 255 -60.03 -23.97 -14.69
C ILE A 255 -59.36 -25.18 -14.06
N VAL A 256 -59.44 -26.35 -14.71
CA VAL A 256 -58.68 -27.53 -14.28
C VAL A 256 -57.21 -27.21 -14.47
N ASP A 257 -56.56 -26.81 -13.37
CA ASP A 257 -55.14 -26.57 -13.34
C ASP A 257 -54.42 -27.90 -13.49
N LEU A 258 -53.91 -28.16 -14.70
CA LEU A 258 -53.14 -29.35 -15.05
C LEU A 258 -51.73 -29.32 -14.43
N THR A 259 -51.35 -28.23 -13.75
CA THR A 259 -50.14 -28.16 -12.91
C THR A 259 -50.42 -28.57 -11.46
N ASN A 260 -51.70 -28.72 -11.08
CA ASN A 260 -52.07 -29.22 -9.77
C ASN A 260 -51.86 -30.74 -9.70
N ASN A 261 -50.98 -31.15 -8.79
CA ASN A 261 -50.60 -32.54 -8.57
C ASN A 261 -51.80 -33.47 -8.34
N ASN A 262 -52.89 -32.95 -7.76
CA ASN A 262 -54.10 -33.73 -7.47
C ASN A 262 -54.90 -34.10 -8.74
N ASN A 263 -54.70 -33.40 -9.86
CA ASN A 263 -55.48 -33.60 -11.08
C ASN A 263 -54.69 -34.29 -12.21
N LEU A 264 -53.42 -34.63 -11.98
CA LEU A 264 -52.55 -35.24 -12.99
C LEU A 264 -53.10 -36.56 -13.55
N PHE A 265 -53.87 -37.31 -12.76
CA PHE A 265 -54.49 -38.58 -13.21
C PHE A 265 -55.48 -38.39 -14.38
N LEU A 266 -56.03 -37.18 -14.56
CA LEU A 266 -56.93 -36.85 -15.67
C LEU A 266 -56.21 -36.86 -17.03
N LEU A 267 -54.88 -36.80 -17.05
CA LEU A 267 -54.05 -36.88 -18.26
C LEU A 267 -54.06 -38.28 -18.92
N GLY A 268 -54.49 -39.30 -18.17
CA GLY A 268 -54.64 -40.67 -18.66
C GLY A 268 -53.35 -41.48 -18.66
N THR A 269 -53.50 -42.81 -18.65
CA THR A 269 -52.38 -43.75 -18.48
C THR A 269 -51.33 -43.66 -19.59
N ASN A 270 -51.74 -43.44 -20.84
CA ASN A 270 -50.80 -43.42 -21.97
C ASN A 270 -49.82 -42.25 -21.89
N TYR A 271 -50.33 -41.05 -21.60
CA TYR A 271 -49.50 -39.85 -21.42
C TYR A 271 -48.58 -39.97 -20.19
N LEU A 272 -49.15 -40.37 -19.05
CA LEU A 272 -48.40 -40.49 -17.79
C LEU A 272 -47.28 -41.52 -17.89
N GLN A 273 -47.51 -42.65 -18.56
CA GLN A 273 -46.49 -43.67 -18.83
C GLN A 273 -45.39 -43.13 -19.74
N ALA A 274 -45.75 -42.47 -20.85
CA ALA A 274 -44.77 -41.88 -21.76
C ALA A 274 -43.89 -40.83 -21.06
N GLN A 275 -44.49 -40.00 -20.19
CA GLN A 275 -43.76 -39.01 -19.41
C GLN A 275 -42.83 -39.65 -18.38
N LEU A 276 -43.25 -40.74 -17.71
CA LEU A 276 -42.39 -41.52 -16.81
C LEU A 276 -41.22 -42.15 -17.57
N ASP A 277 -41.47 -42.76 -18.72
CA ASP A 277 -40.44 -43.36 -19.55
C ASP A 277 -39.44 -42.29 -20.01
N ALA A 278 -39.90 -41.11 -20.38
CA ALA A 278 -39.05 -39.97 -20.72
C ALA A 278 -38.19 -39.53 -19.52
N LEU A 279 -38.77 -39.37 -18.32
CA LEU A 279 -38.04 -38.94 -17.11
C LEU A 279 -37.01 -39.97 -16.61
N ASN A 280 -37.31 -41.26 -16.77
CA ASN A 280 -36.42 -42.35 -16.37
C ASN A 280 -35.26 -42.56 -17.35
N ASN A 281 -35.51 -42.37 -18.66
CA ASN A 281 -34.54 -42.71 -19.71
C ASN A 281 -33.80 -41.51 -20.30
N SER A 282 -34.23 -40.27 -20.04
CA SER A 282 -33.58 -39.06 -20.57
C SER A 282 -32.50 -38.51 -19.63
N PRO A 283 -31.45 -37.85 -20.15
CA PRO A 283 -30.46 -37.15 -19.33
C PRO A 283 -31.11 -36.02 -18.54
N LEU A 284 -30.57 -35.74 -17.34
CA LEU A 284 -31.00 -34.59 -16.56
C LEU A 284 -30.51 -33.29 -17.21
N ILE A 285 -31.43 -32.36 -17.44
CA ILE A 285 -31.11 -31.05 -18.01
C ILE A 285 -31.09 -30.03 -16.87
N TYR A 286 -29.96 -29.34 -16.71
CA TYR A 286 -29.83 -28.22 -15.78
C TYR A 286 -30.17 -26.89 -16.44
N ALA A 287 -30.58 -25.91 -15.63
CA ALA A 287 -30.81 -24.55 -16.09
C ALA A 287 -29.51 -23.88 -16.61
N ALA A 288 -29.65 -22.85 -17.46
CA ALA A 288 -28.51 -22.19 -18.11
C ALA A 288 -27.47 -21.64 -17.11
N ASN A 289 -27.93 -21.12 -15.98
CA ASN A 289 -27.07 -20.62 -14.90
C ASN A 289 -26.11 -21.68 -14.35
N TYR A 290 -26.49 -22.96 -14.32
CA TYR A 290 -25.60 -24.05 -13.88
C TYR A 290 -24.33 -24.13 -14.73
N TYR A 291 -24.49 -24.06 -16.05
CA TYR A 291 -23.37 -24.11 -16.99
C TYR A 291 -22.57 -22.81 -16.95
N GLN A 292 -23.24 -21.65 -16.85
CA GLN A 292 -22.58 -20.36 -16.70
C GLN A 292 -21.70 -20.33 -15.43
N THR A 293 -22.20 -20.81 -14.29
CA THR A 293 -21.43 -20.85 -13.04
C THR A 293 -20.23 -21.78 -13.16
N LYS A 294 -20.38 -22.94 -13.82
CA LYS A 294 -19.25 -23.83 -14.11
C LYS A 294 -18.19 -23.16 -14.98
N GLU A 295 -18.58 -22.42 -16.01
CA GLU A 295 -17.66 -21.68 -16.86
C GLU A 295 -16.97 -20.54 -16.08
N ASN A 296 -17.73 -19.79 -15.27
CA ASN A 296 -17.22 -18.75 -14.40
C ASN A 296 -16.13 -19.30 -13.45
N ILE A 297 -16.35 -20.48 -12.84
CA ILE A 297 -15.34 -21.16 -12.02
C ILE A 297 -14.05 -21.42 -12.82
N GLN A 298 -14.14 -21.88 -14.07
CA GLN A 298 -12.95 -22.11 -14.90
C GLN A 298 -12.21 -20.81 -15.22
N ASN A 299 -12.95 -19.75 -15.53
CA ASN A 299 -12.37 -18.43 -15.79
C ASN A 299 -11.71 -17.83 -14.54
N LEU A 300 -12.30 -18.04 -13.35
CA LEU A 300 -11.69 -17.66 -12.07
C LEU A 300 -10.40 -18.44 -11.80
N LYS A 301 -10.37 -19.76 -12.06
CA LYS A 301 -9.17 -20.59 -11.91
C LYS A 301 -8.00 -20.11 -12.77
N GLN A 302 -8.26 -19.53 -13.95
CA GLN A 302 -7.21 -18.94 -14.78
C GLN A 302 -6.54 -17.72 -14.13
N ILE A 303 -7.24 -16.98 -13.26
CA ILE A 303 -6.67 -15.82 -12.56
C ILE A 303 -5.49 -16.24 -11.66
N LEU A 304 -5.60 -17.41 -11.02
CA LEU A 304 -4.58 -17.98 -10.13
C LEU A 304 -3.25 -18.30 -10.84
N THR A 305 -3.22 -18.26 -12.18
CA THR A 305 -2.01 -18.51 -12.98
C THR A 305 -1.28 -17.22 -13.40
N ILE A 306 -1.89 -16.06 -13.16
CA ILE A 306 -1.33 -14.75 -13.52
C ILE A 306 -0.15 -14.44 -12.60
N LYS A 307 1.01 -14.11 -13.16
CA LYS A 307 2.19 -13.78 -12.36
C LYS A 307 2.11 -12.33 -11.86
N PRO A 308 2.51 -12.08 -10.59
CA PRO A 308 2.63 -10.73 -10.07
C PRO A 308 3.54 -9.86 -10.95
N GLY A 309 3.10 -8.64 -11.26
CA GLY A 309 3.84 -7.73 -12.13
C GLY A 309 3.12 -6.41 -12.39
N GLY A 310 3.91 -5.41 -12.76
CA GLY A 310 3.46 -4.03 -12.93
C GLY A 310 3.99 -3.11 -11.83
N GLU A 311 3.61 -1.85 -11.91
CA GLU A 311 3.94 -0.81 -10.95
C GLU A 311 2.67 -0.33 -10.25
N THR A 312 2.72 -0.26 -8.92
CA THR A 312 1.62 0.26 -8.09
C THR A 312 1.68 1.77 -7.87
N PHE A 313 2.67 2.43 -8.46
CA PHE A 313 2.88 3.87 -8.41
C PHE A 313 3.41 4.38 -9.76
N GLU A 314 3.40 5.69 -9.95
CA GLU A 314 4.07 6.39 -11.04
C GLU A 314 5.06 7.41 -10.47
N PHE A 315 6.24 7.54 -11.09
CA PHE A 315 7.15 8.65 -10.78
C PHE A 315 6.69 9.93 -11.47
N THR A 316 6.41 10.98 -10.69
CA THR A 316 6.41 12.36 -11.21
C THR A 316 7.83 12.93 -11.20
N ARG A 317 8.69 12.42 -10.32
CA ARG A 317 10.14 12.66 -10.30
C ARG A 317 10.85 11.36 -9.93
N THR A 318 11.65 10.83 -10.84
CA THR A 318 12.52 9.68 -10.56
C THR A 318 13.57 10.04 -9.49
N PRO A 319 14.18 9.05 -8.80
CA PRO A 319 15.30 9.30 -7.89
C PRO A 319 16.35 10.19 -8.56
N SER A 320 16.68 11.32 -7.93
CA SER A 320 17.64 12.27 -8.46
C SER A 320 19.08 11.89 -8.10
N LEU A 321 20.03 11.99 -9.03
CA LEU A 321 21.45 11.98 -8.70
C LEU A 321 21.86 13.38 -8.18
N PRO A 322 22.12 13.58 -6.88
CA PRO A 322 22.36 14.90 -6.32
C PRO A 322 23.68 15.49 -6.82
N LEU A 323 23.63 16.71 -7.35
CA LEU A 323 24.82 17.42 -7.86
C LEU A 323 25.55 18.23 -6.77
N THR A 324 24.91 18.45 -5.63
CA THR A 324 25.46 19.20 -4.50
C THR A 324 25.21 18.46 -3.20
N LYS A 325 26.22 18.44 -2.31
CA LYS A 325 26.10 17.88 -0.97
C LYS A 325 25.30 18.78 -0.02
N ASP A 326 24.56 18.16 0.88
CA ASP A 326 23.80 18.85 1.92
C ASP A 326 24.68 19.25 3.12
N LYS A 327 25.66 18.40 3.46
CA LYS A 327 26.62 18.60 4.56
C LYS A 327 28.01 18.04 4.20
N PRO A 328 29.09 18.53 4.83
CA PRO A 328 29.17 19.73 5.67
C PRO A 328 29.14 21.03 4.84
N LYS A 329 28.43 22.05 5.33
CA LYS A 329 28.45 23.40 4.73
C LYS A 329 29.75 24.12 5.12
N LYS A 330 30.85 23.79 4.44
CA LYS A 330 32.22 24.22 4.78
C LYS A 330 32.33 25.74 5.01
N ALA A 331 31.71 26.56 4.16
CA ALA A 331 31.71 28.02 4.31
C ALA A 331 31.07 28.49 5.64
N LEU A 332 29.93 27.90 6.03
CA LEU A 332 29.27 28.24 7.29
C LEU A 332 30.09 27.79 8.50
N ILE A 333 30.74 26.62 8.42
CA ILE A 333 31.61 26.10 9.49
C ILE A 333 32.83 27.00 9.68
N LEU A 334 33.48 27.42 8.60
CA LEU A 334 34.63 28.33 8.66
C LEU A 334 34.23 29.70 9.22
N LEU A 335 33.07 30.24 8.80
CA LEU A 335 32.56 31.51 9.32
C LEU A 335 32.24 31.41 10.82
N ALA A 336 31.59 30.33 11.25
CA ALA A 336 31.31 30.08 12.66
C ALA A 336 32.61 29.95 13.48
N GLY A 337 33.62 29.23 12.95
CA GLY A 337 34.94 29.10 13.56
C GLY A 337 35.66 30.44 13.72
N ALA A 338 35.57 31.32 12.70
CA ALA A 338 36.14 32.67 12.74
C ALA A 338 35.46 33.55 13.80
N VAL A 339 34.12 33.57 13.82
CA VAL A 339 33.36 34.34 14.81
C VAL A 339 33.67 33.87 16.24
N LEU A 340 33.67 32.56 16.47
CA LEU A 340 33.93 31.97 17.78
C LEU A 340 35.35 32.30 18.27
N GLY A 341 36.34 32.22 17.39
CA GLY A 341 37.71 32.60 17.73
C GLY A 341 37.89 34.08 17.99
N GLY A 342 37.20 34.95 17.25
CA GLY A 342 37.19 36.39 17.51
C GLY A 342 36.61 36.73 18.88
N VAL A 343 35.50 36.09 19.26
CA VAL A 343 34.86 36.27 20.57
C VAL A 343 35.75 35.75 21.69
N LEU A 344 36.28 34.52 21.58
CA LEU A 344 37.18 33.95 22.59
C LEU A 344 38.46 34.77 22.75
N GLY A 345 39.06 35.21 21.64
CA GLY A 345 40.23 36.08 21.65
C GLY A 345 39.94 37.41 22.34
N SER A 346 38.79 38.01 22.07
CA SER A 346 38.37 39.27 22.70
C SER A 346 38.13 39.10 24.20
N LEU A 347 37.40 38.05 24.61
CA LEU A 347 37.17 37.73 26.02
C LEU A 347 38.47 37.47 26.78
N PHE A 348 39.40 36.73 26.16
CA PHE A 348 40.72 36.45 26.75
C PHE A 348 41.52 37.73 26.98
N VAL A 349 41.53 38.64 26.00
CA VAL A 349 42.20 39.95 26.12
C VAL A 349 41.59 40.78 27.25
N LEU A 350 40.26 40.84 27.34
CA LEU A 350 39.57 41.61 28.38
C LEU A 350 39.81 41.04 29.78
N LEU A 351 39.76 39.71 29.93
CA LEU A 351 40.09 39.04 31.19
C LEU A 351 41.55 39.27 31.61
N GLN A 352 42.48 39.17 30.66
CA GLN A 352 43.89 39.44 30.92
C GLN A 352 44.11 40.89 31.36
N GLN A 353 43.42 41.85 30.74
CA GLN A 353 43.48 43.25 31.11
C GLN A 353 42.87 43.51 32.50
N ALA A 354 41.71 42.92 32.80
CA ALA A 354 41.08 43.04 34.13
C ALA A 354 41.97 42.47 35.25
N LEU A 355 42.62 41.32 35.01
CA LEU A 355 43.56 40.73 35.96
C LEU A 355 44.84 41.56 36.11
N ARG A 356 45.36 42.16 35.03
CA ARG A 356 46.50 43.09 35.10
C ARG A 356 46.17 44.37 35.86
N ASN A 357 44.97 44.93 35.66
CA ASN A 357 44.51 46.10 36.41
C ASN A 357 44.39 45.81 37.91
N ARG A 358 43.94 44.60 38.30
CA ARG A 358 43.89 44.17 39.71
C ARG A 358 45.25 43.92 40.36
N ARG A 359 46.33 43.72 39.58
CA ARG A 359 47.70 43.44 40.08
C ARG A 359 48.59 44.68 40.19
N LYS A 360 48.11 45.87 39.81
CA LYS A 360 48.81 47.11 40.12
C LYS A 360 48.52 47.46 41.58
N PRO A 361 49.53 47.52 42.49
CA PRO A 361 49.30 48.14 43.78
C PRO A 361 49.00 49.62 43.58
N LEU A 362 48.10 50.15 44.43
CA LEU A 362 47.71 51.56 44.50
C LEU A 362 48.91 52.52 44.47
#